data_AF-A0A8I1R4D0-F1
#
_entry.id   AF-A0A8I1R4D0-F1
#
_cell.length_a   1.000
_cell.length_b   1.000
_cell.length_c   1.000
_cell.angle_alpha   90.00
_cell.angle_beta   90.00
_cell.angle_gamma   90.00
#
_symmetry.space_group_name_H-M   'P 1'
#
loop_
_entity.id
_entity.type
_entity.pdbx_description
1 polymer ?
#
loop_
_entity_poly.entity_id
_entity_poly.type
_entity_poly.pdbx_seq_one_letter_code
_entity_poly.pdbx_strand_id
1 'polypeptide(L)'
;MPAPTPMPLDELIRRLGNAAQTEMFAINIMECASARLGRDGIDTDVVAQTRRQGEALGLAHKIAVKLRSNPELVIGLGLQDVVSLGDPA
;
A
#
# COMPACT_ATOMS: atom_id res chain seq x y z
N MET A 1 -1.44 12.09 23.89
CA MET A 1 -1.74 12.43 22.48
C MET A 1 -3.14 11.92 22.18
N PRO A 2 -4.00 12.68 21.49
CA PRO A 2 -5.31 12.17 21.09
C PRO A 2 -5.15 10.91 20.22
N ALA A 3 -6.06 9.96 20.35
CA ALA A 3 -6.10 8.79 19.47
C ALA A 3 -6.30 9.25 18.02
N PRO A 4 -5.60 8.66 17.04
CA PRO A 4 -5.79 9.00 15.64
C PRO A 4 -7.23 8.72 15.22
N THR A 5 -7.84 9.64 14.49
CA THR A 5 -9.20 9.44 13.95
C THR A 5 -9.18 8.26 12.97
N PRO A 6 -10.12 7.29 13.07
CA PRO A 6 -10.20 6.17 12.15
C PRO A 6 -10.32 6.64 10.69
N MET A 7 -9.51 6.08 9.80
CA MET A 7 -9.51 6.43 8.38
C MET A 7 -10.68 5.74 7.66
N PRO A 8 -11.43 6.43 6.78
CA PRO A 8 -12.40 5.76 5.92
C PRO A 8 -11.75 4.64 5.12
N LEU A 9 -12.35 3.44 5.12
CA LEU A 9 -11.79 2.26 4.47
C LEU A 9 -11.53 2.50 2.97
N ASP A 10 -12.39 3.28 2.33
CA ASP A 10 -12.27 3.71 0.94
C ASP A 10 -11.01 4.52 0.68
N GLU A 11 -10.72 5.45 1.59
CA GLU A 11 -9.53 6.28 1.54
C GLU A 11 -8.28 5.44 1.79
N LEU A 12 -8.35 4.48 2.72
CA LEU A 12 -7.25 3.52 2.95
C LEU A 12 -6.97 2.68 1.70
N ILE A 13 -8.02 2.10 1.08
CA ILE A 13 -7.92 1.32 -0.16
C ILE A 13 -7.23 2.15 -1.24
N ARG A 14 -7.70 3.38 -1.46
CA ARG A 14 -7.15 4.29 -2.48
C ARG A 14 -5.69 4.62 -2.19
N ARG A 15 -5.34 4.97 -0.95
CA ARG A 15 -3.97 5.31 -0.55
C ARG A 15 -3.01 4.15 -0.72
N LEU A 16 -3.38 2.95 -0.28
CA LEU A 16 -2.55 1.75 -0.42
C LEU A 16 -2.33 1.39 -1.90
N GLY A 17 -3.39 1.47 -2.70
CA GLY A 17 -3.31 1.22 -4.15
C GLY A 17 -2.37 2.20 -4.84
N ASN A 18 -2.53 3.50 -4.58
CA ASN A 18 -1.67 4.54 -5.14
C ASN A 18 -0.21 4.36 -4.70
N ALA A 19 0.03 4.13 -3.40
CA ALA A 19 1.37 3.93 -2.87
C ALA A 19 2.06 2.73 -3.53
N ALA A 20 1.38 1.58 -3.60
CA ALA A 20 1.92 0.40 -4.26
C ALA A 20 2.28 0.65 -5.73
N GLN A 21 1.42 1.35 -6.47
CA GLN A 21 1.68 1.70 -7.87
C GLN A 21 2.87 2.66 -8.01
N THR A 22 2.94 3.69 -7.17
CA THR A 22 4.03 4.68 -7.22
C THR A 22 5.38 4.04 -6.90
N GLU A 23 5.46 3.21 -5.86
CA GLU A 23 6.69 2.50 -5.49
C GLU A 23 7.19 1.60 -6.62
N MET A 24 6.29 0.79 -7.19
CA MET A 24 6.63 -0.12 -8.28
C MET A 24 6.98 0.63 -9.57
N PHE A 25 6.34 1.77 -9.84
CA PHE A 25 6.68 2.60 -10.98
C PHE A 25 8.06 3.25 -10.83
N ALA A 26 8.35 3.83 -9.67
CA ALA A 26 9.61 4.47 -9.37
C ALA A 26 10.78 3.49 -9.48
N ILE A 27 10.61 2.27 -8.94
CA ILE A 27 11.67 1.26 -8.99
C ILE A 27 11.96 0.79 -10.41
N ASN A 28 10.91 0.54 -11.21
CA ASN A 28 11.06 0.14 -12.61
C ASN A 28 11.77 1.23 -13.44
N ILE A 29 11.49 2.51 -13.18
CA ILE A 29 12.19 3.63 -13.84
C ILE A 29 13.67 3.64 -13.48
N MET A 30 13.99 3.49 -12.19
CA MET A 30 15.38 3.48 -11.73
C MET A 30 16.15 2.32 -12.37
N GLU A 31 15.64 1.10 -12.32
CA GLU A 31 16.27 -0.07 -12.96
C GLU A 31 16.49 0.16 -14.47
N CYS A 32 15.49 0.68 -15.17
CA CYS A 32 15.59 1.01 -16.59
C CYS A 32 16.67 2.08 -16.87
N ALA A 33 16.74 3.13 -16.04
CA ALA A 33 17.73 4.20 -16.19
C ALA A 33 19.15 3.68 -15.95
N SER A 34 19.35 2.83 -14.94
CA SER A 34 20.66 2.24 -14.64
C SER A 34 21.14 1.33 -15.77
N ALA A 35 20.25 0.46 -16.27
CA ALA A 35 20.55 -0.42 -17.38
C ALA A 35 20.94 0.37 -18.64
N ARG A 36 20.24 1.47 -18.95
CA ARG A 36 20.54 2.34 -20.10
C ARG A 36 21.87 3.08 -19.97
N LEU A 37 22.20 3.54 -18.76
CA LEU A 37 23.41 4.33 -18.52
C LEU A 37 24.66 3.46 -18.29
N GLY A 38 24.52 2.13 -18.26
CA GLY A 38 25.61 1.20 -17.99
C GLY A 38 26.29 1.47 -16.65
N ARG A 39 25.53 1.98 -15.67
CA ARG A 39 26.06 2.36 -14.36
C ARG A 39 25.78 1.26 -13.35
N ASP A 40 26.80 0.88 -12.59
CA ASP A 40 26.70 0.06 -11.39
C ASP A 40 26.16 0.85 -10.18
N GLY A 41 25.52 2.00 -10.42
CA GLY A 41 25.16 2.98 -9.39
C GLY A 41 23.83 2.72 -8.68
N ILE A 42 23.14 1.64 -9.02
CA ILE A 42 21.95 1.22 -8.30
C ILE A 42 22.34 0.18 -7.26
N ASP A 43 22.14 0.56 -6.00
CA ASP A 43 22.19 -0.37 -4.89
C ASP A 43 21.06 -1.41 -5.06
N THR A 44 21.45 -2.62 -5.43
CA THR A 44 20.54 -3.74 -5.68
C THR A 44 19.74 -4.13 -4.44
N ASP A 45 20.28 -3.88 -3.24
CA ASP A 45 19.58 -4.19 -1.99
C ASP A 45 18.47 -3.18 -1.74
N VAL A 46 18.71 -1.90 -2.02
CA VAL A 46 17.66 -0.86 -1.99
C VAL A 46 16.56 -1.21 -2.98
N VAL A 47 16.90 -1.63 -4.20
CA VAL A 47 15.91 -2.05 -5.20
C VAL A 47 15.06 -3.21 -4.72
N ALA A 48 15.70 -4.26 -4.21
CA ALA A 48 15.00 -5.42 -3.69
C ALA A 48 14.10 -5.06 -2.51
N GLN A 49 14.52 -4.17 -1.62
CA GLN A 49 13.72 -3.70 -0.49
C GLN A 49 12.51 -2.88 -0.92
N THR A 50 12.69 -1.90 -1.82
CA THR A 50 11.59 -1.10 -2.35
C THR A 50 10.57 -1.97 -3.08
N ARG A 51 11.02 -2.96 -3.87
CA ARG A 51 10.12 -3.91 -4.53
C ARG A 51 9.28 -4.69 -3.51
N ARG A 52 9.90 -5.25 -2.48
CA ARG A 52 9.19 -5.95 -1.39
C ARG A 52 8.18 -5.03 -0.68
N GLN A 53 8.52 -3.76 -0.47
CA GLN A 53 7.61 -2.78 0.12
C GLN A 53 6.42 -2.49 -0.78
N GLY A 54 6.64 -2.28 -2.09
CA GLY A 54 5.58 -2.10 -3.07
C GLY A 54 4.62 -3.30 -3.13
N GLU A 55 5.17 -4.52 -3.10
CA GLU A 55 4.39 -5.75 -3.04
C GLU A 55 3.57 -5.88 -1.75
N ALA A 56 4.16 -5.53 -0.60
CA ALA A 56 3.48 -5.53 0.68
C ALA A 56 2.32 -4.51 0.71
N LEU A 57 2.52 -3.31 0.16
CA LEU A 57 1.47 -2.31 0.00
C LEU A 57 0.35 -2.82 -0.95
N GLY A 58 0.72 -3.50 -2.02
CA GLY A 58 -0.23 -4.12 -2.95
C GLY A 58 -1.05 -5.23 -2.30
N LEU A 59 -0.44 -6.05 -1.44
CA LEU A 59 -1.14 -7.06 -0.64
C LEU A 59 -2.08 -6.40 0.38
N ALA A 60 -1.61 -5.38 1.09
CA ALA A 60 -2.44 -4.61 2.02
C ALA A 60 -3.65 -3.99 1.33
N HIS A 61 -3.47 -3.42 0.12
CA HIS A 61 -4.58 -2.93 -0.70
C HIS A 61 -5.60 -4.03 -1.01
N LYS A 62 -5.17 -5.23 -1.43
CA LYS A 62 -6.06 -6.36 -1.70
C LYS A 62 -6.83 -6.79 -0.45
N ILE A 63 -6.17 -6.83 0.71
CA ILE A 63 -6.81 -7.13 2.00
C ILE A 63 -7.88 -6.08 2.30
N ALA A 64 -7.55 -4.79 2.17
CA ALA A 64 -8.50 -3.70 2.42
C ALA A 64 -9.73 -3.77 1.49
N VAL A 65 -9.54 -4.09 0.20
CA VAL A 65 -10.65 -4.33 -0.73
C VAL A 65 -11.53 -5.49 -0.27
N LYS A 66 -10.94 -6.58 0.21
CA LYS A 66 -11.69 -7.72 0.75
C LYS A 66 -12.43 -7.38 2.03
N LEU A 67 -11.83 -6.59 2.93
CA LEU A 67 -12.51 -6.11 4.12
C LEU A 67 -13.73 -5.25 3.78
N ARG A 68 -13.66 -4.43 2.72
CA ARG A 68 -14.81 -3.64 2.28
C ARG A 68 -15.96 -4.51 1.79
N SER A 69 -15.66 -5.62 1.11
CA SER A 69 -16.68 -6.58 0.67
C SER A 69 -17.19 -7.49 1.80
N ASN A 70 -16.54 -7.50 2.96
CA ASN A 70 -16.87 -8.36 4.11
C ASN A 70 -16.77 -7.54 5.42
N PRO A 71 -17.66 -6.55 5.65
CA PRO A 71 -17.57 -5.62 6.78
C PRO A 71 -17.53 -6.30 8.16
N GLU A 72 -18.14 -7.47 8.29
CA GLU A 72 -18.11 -8.30 9.49
C GLU A 72 -16.69 -8.73 9.89
N LEU A 73 -15.77 -8.85 8.93
CA LEU A 73 -14.36 -9.13 9.21
C LEU A 73 -13.66 -7.95 9.88
N VAL A 74 -14.04 -6.71 9.55
CA VAL A 74 -13.50 -5.52 10.22
C VAL A 74 -13.87 -5.54 11.70
N ILE A 75 -15.09 -5.97 12.01
CA ILE A 75 -15.57 -6.11 13.38
C ILE A 75 -14.85 -7.27 14.09
N GLY A 76 -14.78 -8.44 13.45
CA GLY A 76 -14.16 -9.64 14.02
C GLY A 76 -12.65 -9.49 14.25
N LEU A 77 -11.97 -8.65 13.47
CA LEU A 77 -10.54 -8.34 13.61
C LEU A 77 -10.25 -7.17 14.57
N GLY A 78 -11.27 -6.52 15.13
CA GLY A 78 -11.07 -5.42 16.07
C GLY A 78 -10.48 -4.15 15.44
N LEU A 79 -10.77 -3.87 14.17
CA LEU A 79 -10.14 -2.78 13.41
C LEU A 79 -10.91 -1.45 13.46
N GLN A 80 -11.96 -1.34 14.29
CA GLN A 80 -12.88 -0.20 14.31
C GLN A 80 -12.20 1.12 14.75
N ASP A 81 -11.13 1.02 15.55
CA ASP A 81 -10.35 2.19 15.99
C ASP A 81 -9.32 2.64 14.93
N VAL A 82 -9.13 1.85 13.86
CA VAL A 82 -8.14 2.10 12.81
C VAL A 82 -8.82 2.52 11.52
N VAL A 83 -9.93 1.87 11.16
CA VAL A 83 -10.68 2.13 9.94
C VAL A 83 -12.17 2.29 10.21
N SER A 84 -12.80 3.24 9.51
CA SER A 84 -14.25 3.41 9.51
C SER A 84 -14.84 2.86 8.21
N LEU A 85 -15.97 2.15 8.31
CA LEU A 85 -16.64 1.54 7.15
C LEU A 85 -17.36 2.57 6.26
N GLY A 86 -17.46 3.83 6.70
CA GLY A 86 -18.32 4.84 6.08
C GLY A 86 -19.80 4.51 6.23
N ASP A 87 -20.67 5.47 5.92
CA ASP A 87 -22.10 5.18 5.80
C ASP A 87 -22.36 4.42 4.49
N PRO A 88 -23.21 3.38 4.47
CA PRO A 88 -23.64 2.76 3.23
C PRO A 88 -24.36 3.81 2.37
N ALA A 89 -23.90 3.96 1.13
CA ALA A 89 -24.54 4.81 0.12
C ALA A 89 -25.92 4.26 -0.29
#